data_AF-A0A3A8QER6-F1
#
_entry.id   AF-A0A3A8QER6-F1
#
_cell.length_a   1.000
_cell.length_b   1.000
_cell.length_c   1.000
_cell.angle_alpha   90.00
_cell.angle_beta   90.00
_cell.angle_gamma   90.00
#
_symmetry.space_group_name_H-M   'P 1'
#
loop_
_entity.id
_entity.type
_entity.pdbx_description
1 polymer ?
#
loop_
_entity_poly.entity_id
_entity_poly.type
_entity_poly.pdbx_seq_one_letter_code
_entity_poly.pdbx_strand_id
1 'polypeptide(L)'
;MKFNGPSKLEDSKKVLEICKEVSAKGPVFVISDVSNSSIEKDSRELLVAQAKAEWFRGHVYLGTGPLQRAGAKALMLALYFTGKWTVDVDFADSERDARDLIAKKRLQPPKK
;
A
#
# COMPACT_ATOMS: atom_id res chain seq x y z
N MET A 1 0.43 1.51 -9.01
CA MET A 1 -0.30 2.78 -9.08
C MET A 1 0.72 3.89 -8.92
N LYS A 2 0.62 4.94 -9.73
CA LYS A 2 1.51 6.10 -9.67
C LYS A 2 0.68 7.33 -9.30
N PHE A 3 1.11 8.05 -8.27
CA PHE A 3 0.43 9.23 -7.75
C PHE A 3 1.28 10.47 -8.05
N ASN A 4 0.64 11.55 -8.49
CA ASN A 4 1.30 12.82 -8.75
C ASN A 4 0.46 13.96 -8.17
N GLY A 5 1.10 14.82 -7.38
CA GLY A 5 0.43 15.90 -6.67
C GLY A 5 -0.42 15.45 -5.48
N PRO A 6 -1.28 16.35 -4.96
CA PRO A 6 -2.16 16.05 -3.84
C PRO A 6 -3.26 15.06 -4.22
N SER A 7 -3.35 13.96 -3.47
CA SER A 7 -4.44 12.98 -3.56
C SER A 7 -5.60 13.41 -2.65
N LYS A 8 -6.76 13.64 -3.26
CA LYS A 8 -7.99 14.08 -2.60
C LYS A 8 -8.88 12.89 -2.25
N LEU A 9 -10.04 13.18 -1.65
CA LEU A 9 -10.99 12.16 -1.24
C LEU A 9 -11.47 11.29 -2.42
N GLU A 10 -11.81 11.91 -3.56
CA GLU A 10 -12.28 11.20 -4.76
C GLU A 10 -11.22 10.26 -5.35
N ASP A 11 -9.93 10.64 -5.28
CA ASP A 11 -8.83 9.77 -5.71
C ASP A 11 -8.77 8.50 -4.85
N SER A 12 -8.96 8.63 -3.54
CA SER A 12 -8.97 7.48 -2.62
C SER A 12 -10.20 6.59 -2.83
N LYS A 13 -11.38 7.15 -3.12
CA LYS A 13 -12.56 6.34 -3.51
C LYS A 13 -12.24 5.50 -4.74
N LYS A 14 -11.65 6.11 -5.76
CA LYS A 14 -11.27 5.41 -6.99
C LYS A 14 -10.20 4.34 -6.75
N VAL A 15 -9.22 4.60 -5.89
CA VAL A 15 -8.23 3.60 -5.48
C VAL A 15 -8.91 2.40 -4.80
N LEU A 16 -9.86 2.64 -3.89
CA LEU A 16 -10.60 1.58 -3.21
C LEU A 16 -11.42 0.74 -4.20
N GLU A 17 -12.08 1.36 -5.17
CA GLU A 17 -12.80 0.66 -6.23
C GLU A 17 -11.87 -0.24 -7.05
N ILE A 18 -10.72 0.28 -7.49
CA ILE A 18 -9.72 -0.48 -8.23
C ILE A 18 -9.22 -1.67 -7.40
N CYS A 19 -8.86 -1.44 -6.14
CA CYS A 19 -8.37 -2.50 -5.26
C CYS A 19 -9.44 -3.59 -5.06
N LYS A 20 -10.70 -3.21 -4.86
CA LYS A 20 -11.82 -4.15 -4.72
C LYS A 20 -12.04 -4.97 -5.99
N GLU A 21 -12.03 -4.33 -7.16
CA GLU A 21 -12.25 -5.01 -8.44
C GLU A 21 -11.11 -5.98 -8.76
N VAL A 22 -9.86 -5.51 -8.65
CA VAL A 22 -8.68 -6.30 -9.00
C VAL A 22 -8.47 -7.46 -8.02
N SER A 23 -8.83 -7.29 -6.74
CA SER A 23 -8.75 -8.35 -5.74
C SER A 23 -9.92 -9.34 -5.77
N ALA A 24 -10.92 -9.16 -6.65
CA ALA A 24 -12.08 -10.05 -6.73
C ALA A 24 -11.71 -11.51 -7.07
N LYS A 25 -10.56 -11.74 -7.71
CA LYS A 25 -10.03 -13.07 -8.03
C LYS A 25 -9.04 -13.60 -6.98
N GLY A 26 -8.78 -12.83 -5.93
CA GLY A 26 -7.82 -13.13 -4.87
C GLY A 26 -6.92 -11.95 -4.53
N PRO A 27 -6.21 -12.02 -3.39
CA PRO A 27 -5.35 -10.93 -2.91
C PRO A 27 -4.20 -10.63 -3.88
N VAL A 28 -3.91 -9.35 -4.07
CA VAL A 28 -2.91 -8.88 -5.05
C VAL A 28 -1.71 -8.21 -4.38
N PHE A 29 -0.59 -8.17 -5.10
CA PHE A 29 0.52 -7.29 -4.73
C PHE A 29 0.30 -5.92 -5.35
N VAL A 30 0.50 -4.87 -4.56
CA VAL A 30 0.40 -3.48 -5.03
C VAL A 30 1.76 -2.81 -4.97
N ILE A 31 2.12 -2.09 -6.03
CA ILE A 31 3.21 -1.12 -6.00
C ILE A 31 2.57 0.27 -6.02
N SER A 32 2.88 1.12 -5.06
CA SER A 32 2.46 2.53 -5.03
C SER A 32 3.67 3.44 -5.14
N ASP A 33 3.78 4.13 -6.28
CA ASP A 33 4.75 5.20 -6.46
C ASP A 33 4.17 6.50 -5.91
N VAL A 34 4.70 6.94 -4.78
CA VAL A 34 4.29 8.15 -4.07
C VAL A 34 5.36 9.24 -4.07
N SER A 35 6.42 9.07 -4.88
CA SER A 35 7.61 9.96 -4.96
C SER A 35 7.27 11.44 -5.14
N ASN A 36 6.25 11.72 -5.93
CA ASN A 36 5.82 13.07 -6.26
C ASN A 36 4.37 13.32 -5.81
N SER A 37 3.97 12.79 -4.66
CA SER A 37 2.59 12.89 -4.19
C SER A 37 2.48 13.28 -2.73
N SER A 38 1.33 13.84 -2.37
CA SER A 38 0.88 13.98 -0.99
C SER A 38 -0.53 13.39 -0.87
N ILE A 39 -0.96 13.13 0.35
CA ILE A 39 -2.33 12.66 0.63
C ILE A 39 -2.95 13.56 1.69
N GLU A 40 -4.15 14.05 1.40
CA GLU A 40 -4.90 14.85 2.35
C GLU A 40 -5.42 14.00 3.51
N LYS A 41 -5.70 14.65 4.65
CA LYS A 41 -6.13 13.96 5.88
C LYS A 41 -7.36 13.08 5.64
N ASP A 42 -8.41 13.63 5.05
CA ASP A 42 -9.68 12.92 4.82
C ASP A 42 -9.49 11.74 3.85
N SER A 43 -8.61 11.92 2.86
CA SER A 43 -8.22 10.88 1.92
C SER A 43 -7.51 9.72 2.63
N ARG A 44 -6.56 10.02 3.52
CA ARG A 44 -5.88 9.02 4.37
C ARG A 44 -6.85 8.30 5.29
N GLU A 45 -7.76 9.03 5.95
CA GLU A 45 -8.74 8.47 6.87
C GLU A 45 -9.71 7.53 6.16
N LEU A 46 -10.17 7.89 4.96
CA LEU A 46 -10.99 7.02 4.13
C LEU A 46 -10.28 5.70 3.80
N LEU A 47 -9.02 5.76 3.36
CA LEU A 47 -8.23 4.56 3.05
C LEU A 47 -8.07 3.66 4.27
N VAL A 48 -7.73 4.21 5.43
CA VAL A 48 -7.59 3.43 6.67
C VAL A 48 -8.92 2.80 7.10
N ALA A 49 -10.03 3.49 6.89
CA ALA A 49 -11.35 3.00 7.29
C ALA A 49 -11.91 1.91 6.36
N GLN A 50 -11.60 1.96 5.06
CA GLN A 50 -12.26 1.13 4.06
C GLN A 50 -11.37 0.10 3.37
N ALA A 51 -10.04 0.30 3.34
CA ALA A 51 -9.15 -0.69 2.76
C ALA A 51 -9.17 -1.97 3.58
N LYS A 52 -9.36 -3.11 2.92
CA LYS A 52 -9.39 -4.41 3.59
C LYS A 52 -8.07 -5.14 3.39
N ALA A 53 -7.49 -5.63 4.48
CA ALA A 53 -6.24 -6.39 4.43
C ALA A 53 -6.34 -7.62 3.50
N GLU A 54 -7.51 -8.27 3.44
CA GLU A 54 -7.78 -9.43 2.57
C GLU A 54 -7.63 -9.15 1.06
N TRP A 55 -7.62 -7.87 0.63
CA TRP A 55 -7.40 -7.51 -0.77
C TRP A 55 -5.94 -7.59 -1.17
N PHE A 56 -5.02 -7.62 -0.20
CA PHE A 56 -3.60 -7.41 -0.45
C PHE A 56 -2.77 -8.58 0.06
N ARG A 57 -1.95 -9.15 -0.84
CA ARG A 57 -0.90 -10.11 -0.47
C ARG A 57 0.37 -9.40 0.00
N GLY A 58 0.54 -8.14 -0.38
CA GLY A 58 1.66 -7.29 0.02
C GLY A 58 1.63 -5.94 -0.70
N HIS A 59 2.30 -4.95 -0.14
CA HIS A 59 2.34 -3.59 -0.67
C HIS A 59 3.77 -3.06 -0.68
N VAL A 60 4.24 -2.57 -1.83
CA VAL A 60 5.54 -1.93 -1.97
C VAL A 60 5.38 -0.45 -2.28
N TYR A 61 6.01 0.41 -1.49
CA TYR A 61 6.04 1.86 -1.74
C TYR A 61 7.33 2.29 -2.44
N LEU A 62 7.22 3.14 -3.46
CA LEU A 62 8.34 3.87 -4.07
C LEU A 62 8.36 5.32 -3.64
N GLY A 63 9.55 5.94 -3.64
CA GLY A 63 9.67 7.39 -3.49
C GLY A 63 9.52 7.92 -2.07
N THR A 64 9.69 7.06 -1.07
CA THR A 64 9.73 7.47 0.34
C THR A 64 11.18 7.72 0.75
N GLY A 65 11.47 8.90 1.30
CA GLY A 65 12.74 9.17 1.98
C GLY A 65 12.85 8.43 3.31
N PRO A 66 14.05 8.36 3.94
CA PRO A 66 14.27 7.60 5.17
C PRO A 66 13.30 7.94 6.31
N LEU A 67 13.00 9.24 6.50
CA LEU A 67 12.07 9.72 7.53
C LEU A 67 10.62 9.27 7.26
N GLN A 68 10.18 9.35 6.00
CA GLN A 68 8.84 8.92 5.60
C GLN A 68 8.68 7.40 5.74
N ARG A 69 9.73 6.62 5.41
CA ARG A 69 9.76 5.17 5.64
C ARG A 69 9.62 4.83 7.12
N ALA A 70 10.34 5.52 7.99
CA ALA A 70 10.26 5.30 9.43
C ALA A 70 8.83 5.60 9.96
N GLY A 71 8.24 6.72 9.56
CA GLY A 71 6.86 7.07 9.92
C GLY A 71 5.84 6.07 9.40
N ALA A 72 5.96 5.64 8.15
CA ALA A 72 5.09 4.63 7.55
C ALA A 72 5.20 3.28 8.28
N LYS A 73 6.42 2.82 8.59
CA LYS A 73 6.64 1.59 9.37
C LYS A 73 6.04 1.67 10.77
N ALA A 74 6.19 2.79 11.46
CA ALA A 74 5.60 3.00 12.79
C ALA A 74 4.06 2.94 12.75
N LEU A 75 3.45 3.58 11.74
CA LEU A 75 1.99 3.50 11.53
C LEU A 75 1.53 2.07 11.22
N MET A 76 2.23 1.37 10.32
CA MET A 76 1.90 -0.02 9.99
C MET A 76 2.01 -0.93 11.21
N LEU A 77 3.03 -0.73 12.05
CA LEU A 77 3.20 -1.47 13.30
C LEU A 77 2.04 -1.23 14.28
N ALA A 78 1.59 0.02 14.42
CA ALA A 78 0.43 0.34 15.26
C ALA A 78 -0.87 -0.30 14.72
N LEU A 79 -1.07 -0.27 13.41
CA LEU A 79 -2.21 -0.93 12.77
C LEU A 79 -2.13 -2.46 12.88
N TYR A 80 -0.93 -3.04 12.86
CA TYR A 80 -0.71 -4.46 13.11
C TYR A 80 -1.07 -4.85 14.54
N PHE A 81 -0.59 -4.12 15.54
CA PHE A 81 -0.91 -4.41 16.95
C PHE A 81 -2.40 -4.25 17.28
N THR A 82 -3.12 -3.40 16.54
CA THR A 82 -4.58 -3.24 16.68
C THR A 82 -5.38 -4.22 15.82
N GLY A 83 -4.71 -5.12 15.08
CA GLY A 83 -5.34 -6.07 14.16
C GLY A 83 -5.96 -5.42 12.92
N LYS A 84 -5.80 -4.11 12.73
CA LYS A 84 -6.41 -3.34 11.64
C LYS A 84 -5.66 -3.49 10.32
N TRP A 85 -4.40 -3.90 10.34
CA TRP A 85 -3.62 -4.10 9.13
C TRP A 85 -2.56 -5.19 9.29
N THR A 86 -2.68 -6.27 8.52
CA THR A 86 -1.78 -7.43 8.56
C THR A 86 -0.98 -7.62 7.27
N VAL A 87 -1.10 -6.71 6.32
CA VAL A 87 -0.44 -6.78 5.01
C VAL A 87 1.04 -6.46 5.15
N ASP A 88 1.90 -7.28 4.56
CA ASP A 88 3.33 -7.00 4.48
C ASP A 88 3.60 -5.73 3.65
N VAL A 89 4.32 -4.77 4.23
CA VAL A 89 4.73 -3.53 3.56
C VAL A 89 6.23 -3.49 3.36
N ASP A 90 6.66 -3.29 2.12
CA ASP A 90 8.05 -3.08 1.75
C ASP A 90 8.24 -1.70 1.11
N PHE A 91 9.51 -1.29 0.99
CA PHE A 91 9.90 -0.05 0.32
C PHE A 91 10.99 -0.37 -0.69
N ALA A 92 10.95 0.30 -1.83
CA ALA A 92 11.94 0.16 -2.88
C ALA A 92 12.30 1.54 -3.46
N ASP A 93 13.52 1.65 -3.97
CA ASP A 93 14.04 2.90 -4.55
C ASP A 93 13.67 3.03 -6.04
N SER A 94 13.39 1.90 -6.71
CA SER A 94 12.97 1.85 -8.11
C SER A 94 11.82 0.87 -8.35
N GLU A 95 11.10 1.04 -9.46
CA GLU A 95 10.06 0.09 -9.88
C GLU A 95 10.64 -1.32 -10.11
N ARG A 96 11.87 -1.40 -10.63
CA ARG A 96 12.58 -2.66 -10.83
C ARG A 96 12.76 -3.40 -9.50
N ASP A 97 13.27 -2.72 -8.48
CA ASP A 97 13.50 -3.33 -7.17
C ASP A 97 12.18 -3.78 -6.54
N ALA A 98 11.10 -2.99 -6.69
CA ALA A 98 9.77 -3.39 -6.23
C ALA A 98 9.25 -4.66 -6.91
N ARG A 99 9.47 -4.78 -8.23
CA ARG A 99 9.08 -5.98 -8.98
C ARG A 99 9.92 -7.19 -8.56
N ASP A 100 11.21 -7.02 -8.30
CA ASP A 100 12.08 -8.08 -7.82
C ASP A 100 11.69 -8.56 -6.41
N LEU A 101 11.31 -7.63 -5.52
CA LEU A 101 10.76 -7.97 -4.20
C LEU A 101 9.47 -8.79 -4.32
N ILE A 102 8.53 -8.36 -5.17
CA ILE A 102 7.27 -9.09 -5.40
C ILE A 102 7.55 -10.48 -5.99
N ALA A 103 8.48 -10.59 -6.95
CA ALA A 103 8.83 -11.88 -7.53
C ALA A 103 9.32 -12.86 -6.46
N LYS A 104 10.20 -12.42 -5.56
CA LYS A 104 10.67 -13.22 -4.42
C LYS A 104 9.53 -13.61 -3.47
N LYS A 105 8.60 -12.70 -3.18
CA LYS A 105 7.44 -12.99 -2.30
C LYS A 105 6.42 -13.93 -2.91
N ARG A 106 6.28 -13.95 -4.24
CA ARG A 106 5.38 -14.88 -4.94
C ARG A 106 5.77 -16.34 -4.74
N LEU A 107 7.06 -16.63 -4.52
CA LEU A 107 7.58 -17.96 -4.23
C LEU A 107 7.21 -18.47 -2.83
N GLN A 108 6.79 -17.57 -1.93
CA GLN A 108 6.37 -17.92 -0.58
C GLN A 108 4.86 -18.14 -0.54
N PRO A 109 4.34 -19.10 0.25
CA PRO A 109 2.89 -19.26 0.40
C PRO A 109 2.24 -17.98 0.95
N PRO A 110 0.97 -17.69 0.61
CA PRO A 110 0.24 -16.59 1.23
C PRO A 110 0.24 -16.75 2.76
N LYS A 111 0.46 -15.67 3.50
CA LYS A 111 0.27 -15.67 4.96
C LYS A 111 -1.22 -15.87 5.23
N LYS A 112 -1.55 -16.83 6.12
CA LYS A 112 -2.92 -17.14 6.54
C LYS A 112 -3.43 -16.10 7.51
#